data_AF-C7N169-F1
#
_entry.id   AF-C7N169-F1
#
_cell.length_a   1.000
_cell.length_b   1.000
_cell.length_c   1.000
_cell.angle_alpha   90.00
_cell.angle_beta   90.00
_cell.angle_gamma   90.00
#
_symmetry.space_group_name_H-M   'P 1'
#
loop_
_entity.id
_entity.type
_entity.pdbx_description
1 polymer ?
#
loop_
_entity_poly.entity_id
_entity_poly.type
_entity_poly.pdbx_seq_one_letter_code
_entity_poly.pdbx_strand_id
1 'polypeptide(L)'
;MTQDDFFDLTPVEDFDSYDPLADTEDEEFDLEAPAESGMFLVEPGEFPTVDELASQAEALQQAPAAQRIATLFDHMERSRKILLGILEMCDGQVQPNELVISRIEKLKANNKSVYTPDNMCMMLVRAGALRRVTQDGTDYEDIEDTLEPKRVVIDGVEYLEPVQAPQICWLTTPEGSQVVAADQPRARLRELLENEPQYRHVFRTVLEMCAPDGGTTQKALSAALDNDPALMHPRMYAMRFAERLAQNDALEWRDNAWRITDIGSEGLDIIAELDAAEQADD
;
A
#
# COMPACT_ATOMS: atom_id res chain seq x y z
N MET A 1 22.68 -38.50 -46.69
CA MET A 1 23.48 -38.66 -45.46
C MET A 1 23.27 -37.37 -44.69
N THR A 2 22.22 -37.34 -43.85
CA THR A 2 22.23 -37.72 -42.41
C THR A 2 22.84 -36.57 -41.59
N GLN A 3 22.30 -36.09 -40.48
CA GLN A 3 21.15 -36.43 -39.64
C GLN A 3 21.21 -35.41 -38.49
N ASP A 4 20.05 -34.89 -38.06
CA ASP A 4 19.73 -34.36 -36.73
C ASP A 4 20.85 -33.70 -35.88
N ASP A 5 20.92 -32.36 -35.89
CA ASP A 5 21.40 -31.60 -34.71
C ASP A 5 20.26 -31.56 -33.68
N PHE A 6 20.04 -32.70 -33.02
CA PHE A 6 19.15 -32.82 -31.87
C PHE A 6 19.93 -32.37 -30.63
N PHE A 7 19.40 -31.40 -29.88
CA PHE A 7 19.91 -31.07 -28.55
C PHE A 7 19.84 -32.32 -27.68
N ASP A 8 21.01 -32.81 -27.27
CA ASP A 8 21.12 -33.94 -26.36
C ASP A 8 20.58 -33.54 -24.99
N LEU A 9 19.37 -34.00 -24.69
CA LEU A 9 18.69 -33.89 -23.40
C LEU A 9 18.87 -35.17 -22.58
N THR A 10 19.93 -35.94 -22.81
CA THR A 10 20.27 -37.00 -21.87
C THR A 10 20.55 -36.38 -20.50
N PRO A 11 19.88 -36.85 -19.43
CA PRO A 11 20.22 -36.41 -18.09
C PRO A 11 21.68 -36.74 -17.84
N VAL A 12 22.46 -35.73 -17.44
CA VAL A 12 23.84 -35.95 -16.95
C VAL A 12 23.72 -36.94 -15.79
N GLU A 13 24.41 -38.09 -15.87
CA GLU A 13 24.23 -39.28 -15.01
C GLU A 13 24.60 -39.08 -13.52
N ASP A 14 24.58 -37.87 -12.98
CA ASP A 14 25.04 -37.57 -11.61
C ASP A 14 24.10 -36.66 -10.81
N PHE A 15 22.80 -36.63 -11.15
CA PHE A 15 21.80 -35.87 -10.38
C PHE A 15 21.60 -36.39 -8.95
N ASP A 16 21.89 -37.66 -8.70
CA ASP A 16 21.82 -38.28 -7.37
C ASP A 16 23.04 -37.97 -6.47
N SER A 17 24.10 -37.35 -7.04
CA SER A 17 25.29 -36.93 -6.27
C SER A 17 25.15 -35.52 -5.67
N TYR A 18 24.17 -34.75 -6.14
CA TYR A 18 23.93 -33.41 -5.66
C TYR A 18 22.99 -33.47 -4.45
N ASP A 19 23.58 -33.59 -3.27
CA ASP A 19 22.87 -33.39 -2.01
C ASP A 19 23.00 -31.91 -1.58
N PRO A 20 21.96 -31.08 -1.77
CA PRO A 20 21.99 -29.66 -1.42
C PRO A 20 22.06 -29.40 0.09
N LEU A 21 21.99 -30.45 0.92
CA LEU A 21 22.09 -30.40 2.38
C LEU A 21 23.38 -31.04 2.91
N ALA A 22 24.30 -31.49 2.04
CA ALA A 22 25.56 -32.10 2.48
C ALA A 22 26.48 -31.12 3.21
N ASP A 23 26.37 -29.81 2.94
CA ASP A 23 27.14 -28.74 3.59
C ASP A 23 26.44 -28.15 4.83
N THR A 24 25.24 -28.61 5.19
CA THR A 24 24.64 -28.30 6.49
C THR A 24 25.11 -29.32 7.51
N GLU A 25 26.41 -29.31 7.81
CA GLU A 25 26.86 -29.85 9.11
C GLU A 25 26.11 -29.05 10.18
N ASP A 26 25.67 -29.72 11.25
CA ASP A 26 25.03 -29.10 12.41
C ASP A 26 26.01 -28.08 13.04
N GLU A 27 26.09 -26.88 12.47
CA GLU A 27 26.58 -25.71 13.18
C GLU A 27 25.62 -25.58 14.35
N GLU A 28 26.07 -25.99 15.55
CA GLU A 28 25.43 -25.63 16.81
C GLU A 28 25.24 -24.12 16.78
N PHE A 29 24.04 -23.71 16.38
CA PHE A 29 23.65 -22.33 16.37
C PHE A 29 23.79 -21.88 17.82
N ASP A 30 24.71 -20.96 18.10
CA ASP A 30 24.92 -20.45 19.44
C ASP A 30 23.67 -19.66 19.85
N LEU A 31 22.71 -20.38 20.44
CA LEU A 31 21.44 -19.84 20.94
C LEU A 31 21.66 -18.88 22.12
N GLU A 32 22.89 -18.70 22.60
CA GLU A 32 23.25 -17.75 23.65
C GLU A 32 23.82 -16.42 23.13
N ALA A 33 23.84 -16.18 21.80
CA ALA A 33 24.19 -14.88 21.25
C ALA A 33 23.25 -13.77 21.80
N PRO A 34 23.78 -12.70 22.43
CA PRO A 34 22.94 -11.68 23.04
C PRO A 34 22.07 -10.98 21.99
N ALA A 35 20.78 -10.82 22.32
CA ALA A 35 19.69 -10.30 21.48
C ALA A 35 19.86 -8.85 20.95
N GLU A 36 21.05 -8.26 21.05
CA GLU A 36 21.37 -6.93 20.52
C GLU A 36 21.72 -6.94 19.02
N SER A 37 21.99 -8.12 18.43
CA SER A 37 21.84 -8.27 16.98
C SER A 37 20.35 -8.50 16.72
N GLY A 38 19.69 -7.57 16.03
CA GLY A 38 18.24 -7.53 15.75
C GLY A 38 17.62 -8.72 15.00
N MET A 39 18.09 -9.96 15.22
CA MET A 39 17.29 -11.15 15.05
C MET A 39 16.18 -11.13 16.10
N PHE A 40 14.99 -10.74 15.66
CA PHE A 40 13.77 -11.02 16.39
C PHE A 40 13.72 -12.54 16.61
N LEU A 41 13.90 -13.00 17.85
CA LEU A 41 13.42 -14.32 18.25
C LEU A 41 11.90 -14.24 18.07
N VAL A 42 11.43 -14.61 16.88
CA VAL A 42 10.03 -14.86 16.66
C VAL A 42 9.73 -16.03 17.58
N GLU A 43 9.06 -15.76 18.71
CA GLU A 43 8.43 -16.83 19.47
C GLU A 43 7.68 -17.69 18.43
N PRO A 44 7.88 -19.02 18.39
CA PRO A 44 7.20 -19.87 17.43
C PRO A 44 5.71 -19.87 17.77
N GLY A 45 5.02 -18.79 17.43
CA GLY A 45 3.59 -18.76 17.28
C GLY A 45 3.27 -19.75 16.17
N GLU A 46 2.42 -20.72 16.46
CA GLU A 46 1.90 -21.64 15.47
C GLU A 46 1.37 -20.80 14.30
N PHE A 47 2.00 -20.94 13.13
CA PHE A 47 1.47 -20.33 11.93
C PHE A 47 0.04 -20.86 11.74
N PRO A 48 -0.92 -19.98 11.45
CA PRO A 48 -2.30 -20.41 11.30
C PRO A 48 -2.41 -21.45 10.19
N THR A 49 -3.17 -22.50 10.46
CA THR A 49 -3.47 -23.56 9.50
C THR A 49 -4.32 -23.01 8.34
N VAL A 50 -4.35 -23.73 7.22
CA VAL A 50 -5.19 -23.36 6.07
C VAL A 50 -6.67 -23.27 6.46
N ASP A 51 -7.14 -24.17 7.33
CA ASP A 51 -8.52 -24.16 7.81
C ASP A 51 -8.82 -22.95 8.70
N GLU A 52 -7.86 -22.54 9.54
CA GLU A 52 -7.98 -21.32 10.35
C GLU A 52 -7.98 -20.06 9.48
N LEU A 53 -7.09 -19.99 8.48
CA LEU A 53 -7.05 -18.89 7.52
C LEU A 53 -8.35 -18.80 6.71
N ALA A 54 -8.88 -19.94 6.24
CA ALA A 54 -10.16 -20.00 5.54
C ALA A 54 -11.31 -19.53 6.44
N SER A 55 -11.36 -20.02 7.68
CA SER A 55 -12.38 -19.64 8.67
C SER A 55 -12.33 -18.14 8.99
N GLN A 56 -11.13 -17.57 9.14
CA GLN A 56 -10.94 -16.13 9.36
C GLN A 56 -11.37 -15.32 8.14
N ALA A 57 -11.04 -15.79 6.92
CA ALA A 57 -11.46 -15.12 5.68
C ALA A 57 -12.99 -15.15 5.51
N GLU A 58 -13.64 -16.26 5.79
CA GLU A 58 -15.10 -16.38 5.77
C GLU A 58 -15.75 -15.47 6.82
N ALA A 59 -15.23 -15.48 8.06
CA ALA A 59 -15.71 -14.61 9.11
C ALA A 59 -15.58 -13.13 8.74
N LEU A 60 -14.46 -12.74 8.14
CA LEU A 60 -14.25 -11.37 7.65
C LEU A 60 -15.23 -11.03 6.52
N GLN A 61 -15.49 -11.94 5.58
CA GLN A 61 -16.46 -11.71 4.51
C GLN A 61 -17.88 -11.44 5.05
N GLN A 62 -18.27 -12.14 6.12
CA GLN A 62 -19.58 -11.96 6.77
C GLN A 62 -19.65 -10.74 7.71
N ALA A 63 -18.51 -10.15 8.06
CA ALA A 63 -18.47 -8.96 8.91
C ALA A 63 -19.10 -7.74 8.22
N PRO A 64 -19.57 -6.72 8.95
CA PRO A 64 -20.06 -5.47 8.36
C PRO A 64 -19.01 -4.80 7.47
N ALA A 65 -19.46 -4.11 6.41
CA ALA A 65 -18.55 -3.44 5.47
C ALA A 65 -17.56 -2.50 6.18
N ALA A 66 -18.03 -1.69 7.13
CA ALA A 66 -17.16 -0.81 7.92
C ALA A 66 -15.96 -1.55 8.56
N GLN A 67 -16.19 -2.75 9.11
CA GLN A 67 -15.13 -3.56 9.71
C GLN A 67 -14.17 -4.11 8.64
N ARG A 68 -14.69 -4.64 7.53
CA ARG A 68 -13.87 -5.14 6.43
C ARG A 68 -12.99 -4.05 5.82
N ILE A 69 -13.53 -2.84 5.67
CA ILE A 69 -12.80 -1.70 5.15
C ILE A 69 -11.68 -1.30 6.12
N ALA A 70 -11.97 -1.19 7.42
CA ALA A 70 -10.94 -0.92 8.43
C ALA A 70 -9.80 -1.96 8.37
N THR A 71 -10.14 -3.25 8.37
CA THR A 71 -9.16 -4.33 8.25
C THR A 71 -8.32 -4.23 6.96
N LEU A 72 -8.94 -3.90 5.82
CA LEU A 72 -8.18 -3.68 4.58
C LEU A 72 -7.18 -2.54 4.73
N PHE A 73 -7.58 -1.41 5.31
CA PHE A 73 -6.71 -0.25 5.48
C PHE A 73 -5.55 -0.51 6.45
N ASP A 74 -5.77 -1.31 7.49
CA ASP A 74 -4.72 -1.73 8.42
C ASP A 74 -3.68 -2.62 7.70
N HIS A 75 -4.14 -3.62 6.93
CA HIS A 75 -3.23 -4.49 6.16
C HIS A 75 -2.52 -3.76 5.01
N MET A 76 -3.16 -2.73 4.46
CA MET A 76 -2.68 -1.98 3.30
C MET A 76 -2.19 -0.58 3.68
N GLU A 77 -1.70 -0.38 4.91
CA GLU A 77 -1.29 0.92 5.44
C GLU A 77 -0.37 1.69 4.48
N ARG A 78 0.65 1.02 3.90
CA ARG A 78 1.59 1.63 2.94
C ARG A 78 0.94 2.08 1.62
N SER A 79 -0.22 1.53 1.30
CA SER A 79 -1.01 1.87 0.11
C SER A 79 -2.26 2.70 0.46
N ARG A 80 -2.41 3.13 1.72
CA ARG A 80 -3.55 3.92 2.20
C ARG A 80 -3.90 5.08 1.29
N LYS A 81 -2.91 5.89 0.90
CA LYS A 81 -3.12 7.06 0.02
C LYS A 81 -3.69 6.68 -1.35
N ILE A 82 -3.28 5.52 -1.87
CA ILE A 82 -3.77 5.02 -3.15
C ILE A 82 -5.23 4.59 -3.00
N LEU A 83 -5.54 3.82 -1.94
CA LEU A 83 -6.90 3.36 -1.66
C LEU A 83 -7.86 4.54 -1.44
N LEU A 84 -7.48 5.52 -0.62
CA LEU A 84 -8.26 6.75 -0.43
C LEU A 84 -8.42 7.53 -1.72
N GLY A 85 -7.35 7.68 -2.51
CA GLY A 85 -7.40 8.41 -3.77
C GLY A 85 -8.30 7.75 -4.83
N ILE A 86 -8.49 6.42 -4.78
CA ILE A 86 -9.49 5.72 -5.60
C ILE A 86 -10.89 6.05 -5.11
N LEU A 87 -11.13 5.93 -3.80
CA LEU A 87 -12.46 6.19 -3.22
C LEU A 87 -12.90 7.64 -3.40
N GLU A 88 -12.01 8.61 -3.19
CA GLU A 88 -12.26 10.03 -3.41
C GLU A 88 -12.61 10.33 -4.88
N MET A 89 -11.88 9.72 -5.83
CA MET A 89 -12.15 9.90 -7.25
C MET A 89 -13.54 9.38 -7.67
N CYS A 90 -13.96 8.25 -7.08
CA CYS A 90 -15.22 7.59 -7.39
C CYS A 90 -16.37 8.02 -6.44
N ASP A 91 -16.15 9.02 -5.58
CA ASP A 91 -17.14 9.48 -4.64
C ASP A 91 -18.21 10.33 -5.32
N GLY A 92 -19.48 10.00 -5.08
CA GLY A 92 -20.64 10.71 -5.62
C GLY A 92 -20.86 10.63 -7.13
N GLN A 93 -19.97 10.01 -7.91
CA GLN A 93 -20.09 9.91 -9.37
C GLN A 93 -19.47 8.62 -9.92
N VAL A 94 -20.09 8.07 -10.97
CA VAL A 94 -19.57 6.91 -11.70
C VAL A 94 -18.33 7.29 -12.49
N GLN A 95 -17.24 6.55 -12.30
CA GLN A 95 -15.97 6.77 -12.97
C GLN A 95 -15.63 5.64 -13.95
N PRO A 96 -15.32 5.95 -15.21
CA PRO A 96 -14.82 4.97 -16.17
C PRO A 96 -13.53 4.28 -15.71
N ASN A 97 -13.41 2.98 -15.98
CA ASN A 97 -12.25 2.18 -15.58
C ASN A 97 -10.90 2.78 -16.03
N GLU A 98 -10.82 3.30 -17.26
CA GLU A 98 -9.59 3.91 -17.80
C GLU A 98 -9.10 5.11 -16.98
N LEU A 99 -10.02 5.95 -16.49
CA LEU A 99 -9.67 7.11 -15.68
C LEU A 99 -9.16 6.68 -14.29
N VAL A 100 -9.81 5.69 -13.68
CA VAL A 100 -9.40 5.14 -12.39
C VAL A 100 -8.02 4.47 -12.51
N ILE A 101 -7.77 3.70 -13.56
CA ILE A 101 -6.45 3.12 -13.85
C ILE A 101 -5.38 4.22 -13.95
N SER A 102 -5.63 5.26 -14.76
CA SER A 102 -4.68 6.37 -14.92
C SER A 102 -4.40 7.09 -13.59
N ARG A 103 -5.42 7.25 -12.73
CA ARG A 103 -5.24 7.84 -11.40
C ARG A 103 -4.38 6.96 -10.51
N ILE A 104 -4.63 5.65 -10.48
CA ILE A 104 -3.84 4.70 -9.68
C ILE A 104 -2.39 4.69 -10.15
N GLU A 105 -2.12 4.65 -11.45
CA GLU A 105 -0.76 4.69 -11.99
C GLU A 105 -0.01 5.95 -11.56
N LYS A 106 -0.67 7.12 -11.56
CA LYS A 106 -0.09 8.37 -11.05
C LYS A 106 0.23 8.29 -9.56
N LEU A 107 -0.70 7.78 -8.75
CA LEU A 107 -0.50 7.62 -7.29
C LEU A 107 0.60 6.59 -6.97
N LYS A 108 0.77 5.58 -7.84
CA LYS A 108 1.81 4.57 -7.74
C LYS A 108 3.18 5.01 -8.27
N ALA A 109 3.30 6.15 -8.96
CA ALA A 109 4.54 6.53 -9.65
C ALA A 109 5.78 6.46 -8.76
N ASN A 110 5.63 6.78 -7.47
CA ASN A 110 6.71 6.75 -6.48
C ASN A 110 6.59 5.60 -5.45
N ASN A 111 5.63 4.69 -5.63
CA ASN A 111 5.36 3.57 -4.73
C ASN A 111 5.57 2.24 -5.48
N LYS A 112 6.54 1.42 -5.01
CA LYS A 112 6.88 0.11 -5.60
C LYS A 112 5.87 -0.99 -5.25
N SER A 113 4.58 -0.68 -5.27
CA SER A 113 3.52 -1.64 -5.01
C SER A 113 3.36 -2.63 -6.18
N VAL A 114 3.35 -3.92 -5.87
CA VAL A 114 3.18 -5.03 -6.83
C VAL A 114 1.74 -5.23 -7.29
N TYR A 115 0.76 -4.63 -6.60
CA TYR A 115 -0.65 -4.77 -6.95
C TYR A 115 -0.99 -3.99 -8.22
N THR A 116 -1.70 -4.64 -9.15
CA THR A 116 -2.26 -3.99 -10.34
C THR A 116 -3.40 -3.03 -9.94
N PRO A 117 -3.74 -2.05 -10.79
CA PRO A 117 -4.91 -1.20 -10.56
C PRO A 117 -6.20 -2.01 -10.34
N ASP A 118 -6.41 -3.05 -11.14
CA ASP A 118 -7.55 -3.96 -11.00
C ASP A 118 -7.58 -4.66 -9.63
N ASN A 119 -6.45 -5.20 -9.17
CA ASN A 119 -6.37 -5.82 -7.85
C ASN A 119 -6.71 -4.82 -6.73
N MET A 120 -6.31 -3.55 -6.85
CA MET A 120 -6.66 -2.51 -5.86
C MET A 120 -8.15 -2.21 -5.84
N CYS A 121 -8.77 -2.03 -7.01
CA CYS A 121 -10.23 -1.86 -7.10
C CYS A 121 -10.96 -3.07 -6.54
N MET A 122 -10.54 -4.29 -6.88
CA MET A 122 -11.17 -5.52 -6.40
C MET A 122 -11.00 -5.75 -4.90
N MET A 123 -9.90 -5.31 -4.28
CA MET A 123 -9.77 -5.30 -2.82
C MET A 123 -10.79 -4.37 -2.17
N LEU A 124 -11.00 -3.18 -2.72
CA LEU A 124 -12.02 -2.24 -2.24
C LEU A 124 -13.44 -2.77 -2.45
N VAL A 125 -13.72 -3.46 -3.57
CA VAL A 125 -15.01 -4.13 -3.81
C VAL A 125 -15.25 -5.21 -2.76
N ARG A 126 -14.28 -6.10 -2.53
CA ARG A 126 -14.40 -7.17 -1.52
C ARG A 126 -14.58 -6.63 -0.10
N ALA A 127 -13.94 -5.50 0.23
CA ALA A 127 -14.17 -4.83 1.51
C ALA A 127 -15.56 -4.19 1.59
N GLY A 128 -16.17 -3.84 0.46
CA GLY A 128 -17.43 -3.13 0.37
C GLY A 128 -17.29 -1.61 0.36
N ALA A 129 -16.12 -1.06 0.02
CA ALA A 129 -15.88 0.37 -0.13
C ALA A 129 -16.15 0.89 -1.56
N LEU A 130 -16.11 0.00 -2.55
CA LEU A 130 -16.27 0.34 -3.98
C LEU A 130 -17.23 -0.64 -4.63
N ARG A 131 -17.96 -0.20 -5.66
CA ARG A 131 -18.77 -1.05 -6.52
C ARG A 131 -18.25 -1.03 -7.95
N ARG A 132 -18.33 -2.19 -8.60
CA ARG A 132 -18.17 -2.33 -10.03
C ARG A 132 -19.54 -2.12 -10.67
N VAL A 133 -19.66 -1.08 -11.48
CA VAL A 133 -20.95 -0.67 -12.07
C VAL A 133 -20.80 -0.44 -13.57
N THR A 134 -21.91 -0.34 -14.27
CA THR A 134 -21.95 0.18 -15.64
C THR A 134 -22.00 1.72 -15.66
N GLN A 135 -21.94 2.31 -16.85
CA GLN A 135 -21.91 3.77 -17.02
C GLN A 135 -23.15 4.47 -16.44
N ASP A 136 -24.29 3.80 -16.42
CA ASP A 136 -25.56 4.25 -15.82
C ASP A 136 -25.66 3.99 -14.31
N GLY A 137 -24.67 3.34 -13.70
CA GLY A 137 -24.61 3.07 -12.26
C GLY A 137 -25.32 1.78 -11.82
N THR A 138 -25.77 0.96 -12.76
CA THR A 138 -26.30 -0.39 -12.49
C THR A 138 -25.14 -1.29 -12.04
N ASP A 139 -25.37 -2.16 -11.06
CA ASP A 139 -24.35 -3.10 -10.59
C ASP A 139 -23.95 -4.04 -11.73
N TYR A 140 -22.64 -4.22 -11.91
CA TYR A 140 -22.13 -4.94 -13.09
C TYR A 140 -22.49 -6.43 -13.02
N GLU A 141 -22.51 -7.01 -11.82
CA GLU A 141 -22.88 -8.40 -11.55
C GLU A 141 -24.32 -8.71 -11.99
N ASP A 142 -25.25 -7.75 -11.83
CA ASP A 142 -26.64 -7.91 -12.26
C ASP A 142 -26.76 -8.03 -13.79
N ILE A 143 -25.83 -7.44 -14.53
CA ILE A 143 -25.83 -7.44 -16.00
C ILE A 143 -25.02 -8.63 -16.53
N GLU A 144 -23.89 -8.96 -15.90
CA GLU A 144 -23.02 -10.06 -16.30
C GLU A 144 -23.79 -11.39 -16.40
N ASP A 145 -24.67 -11.67 -15.42
CA ASP A 145 -25.50 -12.87 -15.39
C ASP A 145 -26.60 -12.92 -16.47
N THR A 146 -26.88 -11.80 -17.15
CA THR A 146 -27.95 -11.66 -18.15
C THR A 146 -27.44 -11.52 -19.59
N LEU A 147 -26.12 -11.47 -19.79
CA LEU A 147 -25.50 -11.35 -21.12
C LEU A 147 -25.57 -12.68 -21.88
N GLU A 148 -26.70 -12.95 -22.52
CA GLU A 148 -26.84 -14.10 -23.42
C GLU A 148 -26.29 -13.79 -24.82
N PRO A 149 -25.49 -14.70 -25.43
CA PRO A 149 -25.05 -14.53 -26.81
C PRO A 149 -26.23 -14.52 -27.78
N LYS A 150 -26.17 -13.64 -28.79
CA LYS A 150 -27.24 -13.48 -29.77
C LYS A 150 -27.19 -14.61 -30.78
N ARG A 151 -28.30 -15.31 -31.00
CA ARG A 151 -28.42 -16.31 -32.08
C ARG A 151 -28.64 -15.62 -33.42
N VAL A 152 -27.81 -15.94 -34.41
CA VAL A 152 -27.89 -15.41 -35.77
C VAL A 152 -27.81 -16.54 -36.79
N VAL A 153 -28.58 -16.48 -37.88
CA VAL A 153 -28.56 -17.50 -38.94
C VAL A 153 -27.83 -16.95 -40.16
N ILE A 154 -26.78 -17.64 -40.59
CA ILE A 154 -26.00 -17.32 -41.78
C ILE A 154 -26.03 -18.56 -42.68
N ASP A 155 -26.49 -18.40 -43.91
CA ASP A 155 -26.63 -19.49 -44.91
C ASP A 155 -27.40 -20.73 -44.40
N GLY A 156 -28.40 -20.53 -43.54
CA GLY A 156 -29.22 -21.60 -42.98
C GLY A 156 -28.58 -22.34 -41.80
N VAL A 157 -27.42 -21.89 -41.32
CA VAL A 157 -26.74 -22.42 -40.13
C VAL A 157 -26.86 -21.40 -38.99
N GLU A 158 -27.26 -21.85 -37.80
CA GLU A 158 -27.35 -21.02 -36.60
C GLU A 158 -25.96 -20.87 -35.94
N TYR A 159 -25.59 -19.62 -35.67
CA TYR A 159 -24.37 -19.21 -35.00
C TYR A 159 -24.71 -18.40 -33.74
N LEU A 160 -23.79 -18.41 -32.78
CA LEU A 160 -23.83 -17.53 -31.62
C LEU A 160 -22.88 -16.34 -31.86
N GLU A 161 -23.44 -15.14 -31.84
CA GLU A 161 -22.72 -13.88 -31.92
C GLU A 161 -22.53 -13.33 -30.49
N PRO A 162 -21.30 -13.04 -30.06
CA PRO A 162 -21.04 -12.42 -28.76
C PRO A 162 -21.75 -11.07 -28.65
N VAL A 163 -22.43 -10.82 -27.53
CA VAL A 163 -22.95 -9.49 -27.22
C VAL A 163 -21.80 -8.66 -26.63
N GLN A 164 -21.73 -7.38 -27.00
CA GLN A 164 -20.78 -6.46 -26.43
C GLN A 164 -21.10 -6.27 -24.94
N ALA A 165 -20.18 -6.67 -24.06
CA ALA A 165 -20.30 -6.40 -22.64
C ALA A 165 -20.31 -4.89 -22.37
N PRO A 166 -21.10 -4.41 -21.39
CA PRO A 166 -21.06 -3.02 -20.97
C PRO A 166 -19.65 -2.61 -20.50
N GLN A 167 -19.39 -1.30 -20.52
CA GLN A 167 -18.14 -0.79 -19.98
C GLN A 167 -18.12 -0.90 -18.45
N ILE A 168 -17.00 -1.36 -17.90
CA ILE A 168 -16.74 -1.36 -16.47
C ILE A 168 -16.50 0.08 -15.99
N CYS A 169 -17.21 0.47 -14.95
CA CYS A 169 -17.04 1.71 -14.21
C CYS A 169 -17.00 1.42 -12.71
N TRP A 170 -16.64 2.43 -11.92
CA TRP A 170 -16.45 2.34 -10.49
C TRP A 170 -17.25 3.42 -9.77
N LEU A 171 -17.80 3.08 -8.61
CA LEU A 171 -18.56 4.00 -7.77
C LEU A 171 -18.30 3.67 -6.30
N THR A 172 -17.94 4.68 -5.51
CA THR A 172 -17.73 4.52 -4.07
C THR A 172 -19.05 4.23 -3.36
N THR A 173 -19.03 3.28 -2.41
CA THR A 173 -20.21 2.96 -1.57
C THR A 173 -20.40 4.02 -0.48
N PRO A 174 -21.59 4.13 0.14
CA PRO A 174 -21.79 5.01 1.29
C PRO A 174 -20.78 4.77 2.43
N GLU A 175 -20.42 3.51 2.68
CA GLU A 175 -19.41 3.13 3.67
C GLU A 175 -17.99 3.56 3.24
N GLY A 176 -17.67 3.45 1.95
CA GLY A 176 -16.41 3.98 1.39
C GLY A 176 -16.32 5.50 1.51
N SER A 177 -17.41 6.22 1.22
CA SER A 177 -17.47 7.69 1.35
C SER A 177 -17.28 8.14 2.81
N GLN A 178 -17.78 7.37 3.79
CA GLN A 178 -17.52 7.65 5.20
C GLN A 178 -16.04 7.55 5.55
N VAL A 179 -15.30 6.62 4.94
CA VAL A 179 -13.85 6.48 5.17
C VAL A 179 -13.08 7.65 4.56
N VAL A 180 -13.48 8.12 3.38
CA VAL A 180 -12.92 9.35 2.78
C VAL A 180 -13.18 10.56 3.68
N ALA A 181 -14.43 10.74 4.12
CA ALA A 181 -14.82 11.84 5.00
C ALA A 181 -14.16 11.79 6.39
N ALA A 182 -13.82 10.60 6.87
CA ALA A 182 -13.15 10.40 8.16
C ALA A 182 -11.63 10.57 8.09
N ASP A 183 -11.01 10.69 6.90
CA ASP A 183 -9.58 10.95 6.81
C ASP A 183 -9.25 12.37 7.27
N GLN A 184 -8.46 12.47 8.33
CA GLN A 184 -8.04 13.74 8.93
C GLN A 184 -6.51 13.84 8.94
N PRO A 185 -5.86 14.07 7.78
CA PRO A 185 -4.39 14.10 7.68
C PRO A 185 -3.75 15.17 8.57
N ARG A 186 -4.34 16.36 8.66
CA ARG A 186 -3.87 17.42 9.56
C ARG A 186 -3.93 16.99 11.04
N ALA A 187 -5.01 16.34 11.47
CA ALA A 187 -5.17 15.89 12.85
C ALA A 187 -4.16 14.77 13.19
N ARG A 188 -3.97 13.83 12.27
CA ARG A 188 -3.00 12.74 12.39
C ARG A 188 -1.56 13.28 12.51
N LEU A 189 -1.20 14.27 11.69
CA LEU A 189 0.09 14.96 11.79
C LEU A 189 0.25 15.72 13.11
N ARG A 190 -0.79 16.41 13.58
CA ARG A 190 -0.77 17.08 14.88
C ARG A 190 -0.51 16.08 16.01
N GLU A 191 -1.22 14.96 16.04
CA GLU A 191 -1.04 13.92 17.04
C GLU A 191 0.40 13.38 17.06
N LEU A 192 1.01 13.17 15.89
CA LEU A 192 2.44 12.81 15.80
C LEU A 192 3.34 13.83 16.53
N LEU A 193 3.10 15.12 16.31
CA LEU A 193 3.93 16.21 16.84
C LEU A 193 3.70 16.44 18.33
N GLU A 194 2.47 16.24 18.81
CA GLU A 194 2.10 16.32 20.24
C GLU A 194 2.65 15.15 21.05
N ASN A 195 2.67 13.95 20.47
CA ASN A 195 3.16 12.74 21.15
C ASN A 195 4.69 12.67 21.25
N GLU A 196 5.42 13.45 20.44
CA GLU A 196 6.89 13.45 20.41
C GLU A 196 7.49 14.84 20.54
N PRO A 197 7.19 15.55 21.65
CA PRO A 197 7.61 16.93 21.83
C PRO A 197 9.14 17.09 21.78
N GLN A 198 9.89 16.10 22.27
CA GLN A 198 11.36 16.08 22.29
C GLN A 198 12.00 16.01 20.89
N TYR A 199 11.24 15.68 19.84
CA TYR A 199 11.73 15.62 18.47
C TYR A 199 11.07 16.65 17.56
N ARG A 200 10.25 17.57 18.09
CA ARG A 200 9.57 18.60 17.28
C ARG A 200 10.56 19.45 16.47
N HIS A 201 11.72 19.80 17.04
CA HIS A 201 12.74 20.54 16.28
C HIS A 201 13.32 19.72 15.12
N VAL A 202 13.48 18.39 15.30
CA VAL A 202 13.91 17.48 14.24
C VAL A 202 12.86 17.43 13.13
N PHE A 203 11.57 17.25 13.48
CA PHE A 203 10.48 17.27 12.50
C PHE A 203 10.43 18.61 11.74
N ARG A 204 10.57 19.73 12.43
CA ARG A 204 10.65 21.07 11.83
C ARG A 204 11.79 21.14 10.82
N THR A 205 13.01 20.74 11.19
CA THR A 205 14.17 20.77 10.29
C THR A 205 13.95 19.89 9.06
N VAL A 206 13.37 18.69 9.21
CA VAL A 206 13.06 17.83 8.06
C VAL A 206 12.07 18.53 7.13
N LEU A 207 10.97 19.07 7.64
CA LEU A 207 9.96 19.78 6.84
C LEU A 207 10.56 20.99 6.10
N GLU A 208 11.34 21.81 6.80
CA GLU A 208 12.03 22.98 6.23
C GLU A 208 13.04 22.59 5.14
N MET A 209 13.79 21.49 5.33
CA MET A 209 14.70 20.98 4.30
C MET A 209 13.96 20.43 3.08
N CYS A 210 12.76 19.87 3.26
CA CYS A 210 11.92 19.34 2.19
C CYS A 210 11.08 20.41 1.47
N ALA A 211 11.00 21.63 2.00
CA ALA A 211 10.16 22.70 1.48
C ALA A 211 10.62 23.35 0.16
N PRO A 212 11.93 23.52 -0.11
CA PRO A 212 12.39 24.12 -1.36
C PRO A 212 11.97 23.35 -2.61
N ASP A 213 11.86 24.05 -3.73
CA ASP A 213 11.57 23.47 -5.04
C ASP A 213 12.63 22.41 -5.41
N GLY A 214 12.22 21.14 -5.44
CA GLY A 214 13.10 20.00 -5.68
C GLY A 214 13.30 19.09 -4.47
N GLY A 215 12.91 19.54 -3.27
CA GLY A 215 13.00 18.77 -2.04
C GLY A 215 14.44 18.59 -1.55
N THR A 216 14.64 17.58 -0.71
CA THR A 216 15.95 17.22 -0.14
C THR A 216 16.27 15.74 -0.32
N THR A 217 17.56 15.42 -0.39
CA THR A 217 18.00 14.03 -0.52
C THR A 217 18.16 13.37 0.85
N GLN A 218 18.05 12.04 0.89
CA GLN A 218 18.40 11.25 2.08
C GLN A 218 19.79 11.61 2.63
N LYS A 219 20.79 11.77 1.75
CA LYS A 219 22.16 12.12 2.15
C LYS A 219 22.23 13.48 2.84
N ALA A 220 21.47 14.46 2.35
CA ALA A 220 21.43 15.79 2.94
C ALA A 220 20.75 15.78 4.32
N LEU A 221 19.62 15.07 4.45
CA LEU A 221 18.94 14.87 5.74
C LEU A 221 19.86 14.20 6.76
N SER A 222 20.50 13.09 6.39
CA SER A 222 21.46 12.39 7.25
C SER A 222 22.61 13.30 7.70
N ALA A 223 23.20 14.06 6.78
CA ALA A 223 24.30 14.97 7.11
C ALA A 223 23.88 16.08 8.09
N ALA A 224 22.63 16.55 8.02
CA ALA A 224 22.11 17.59 8.89
C ALA A 224 21.73 17.09 10.28
N LEU A 225 21.13 15.89 10.37
CA LEU A 225 20.41 15.47 11.57
C LEU A 225 21.00 14.24 12.28
N ASP A 226 21.78 13.38 11.62
CA ASP A 226 22.25 12.12 12.26
C ASP A 226 23.23 12.34 13.44
N ASN A 227 23.67 13.58 13.68
CA ASN A 227 24.48 13.97 14.84
C ASN A 227 23.74 14.90 15.83
N ASP A 228 22.43 15.10 15.64
CA ASP A 228 21.61 15.89 16.56
C ASP A 228 21.59 15.24 17.96
N PRO A 229 21.86 15.98 19.05
CA PRO A 229 21.90 15.42 20.40
C PRO A 229 20.65 14.63 20.80
N ALA A 230 19.46 15.06 20.36
CA ALA A 230 18.20 14.40 20.67
C ALA A 230 18.10 13.00 20.03
N LEU A 231 18.90 12.73 18.99
CA LEU A 231 18.90 11.44 18.29
C LEU A 231 19.97 10.47 18.80
N MET A 232 20.71 10.81 19.86
CA MET A 232 21.83 9.99 20.33
C MET A 232 21.39 8.93 21.35
N HIS A 233 20.32 9.19 22.12
CA HIS A 233 19.88 8.35 23.23
C HIS A 233 18.34 8.27 23.32
N PRO A 234 17.69 7.23 22.74
CA PRO A 234 18.28 6.15 21.95
C PRO A 234 18.80 6.63 20.59
N ARG A 235 19.73 5.88 20.00
CA ARG A 235 20.26 6.21 18.68
C ARG A 235 19.16 6.12 17.62
N MET A 236 18.91 7.20 16.91
CA MET A 236 17.99 7.28 15.77
C MET A 236 18.66 7.99 14.59
N TYR A 237 18.01 7.92 13.43
CA TYR A 237 18.51 8.48 12.17
C TYR A 237 17.44 9.35 11.52
N ALA A 238 17.88 10.37 10.76
CA ALA A 238 17.03 11.35 10.09
C ALA A 238 15.91 10.72 9.26
N MET A 239 16.21 9.60 8.61
CA MET A 239 15.26 8.89 7.74
C MET A 239 14.02 8.38 8.47
N ARG A 240 14.13 8.02 9.76
CA ARG A 240 12.96 7.65 10.58
C ARG A 240 11.93 8.79 10.61
N PHE A 241 12.40 10.03 10.75
CA PHE A 241 11.53 11.20 10.85
C PHE A 241 10.91 11.54 9.49
N ALA A 242 11.68 11.44 8.41
CA ALA A 242 11.15 11.60 7.06
C ALA A 242 10.06 10.56 6.73
N GLU A 243 10.30 9.28 7.06
CA GLU A 243 9.32 8.21 6.85
C GLU A 243 8.05 8.41 7.66
N ARG A 244 8.17 8.82 8.92
CA ARG A 244 6.99 9.11 9.76
C ARG A 244 6.21 10.32 9.28
N LEU A 245 6.88 11.37 8.84
CA LEU A 245 6.20 12.48 8.19
C LEU A 245 5.49 12.02 6.90
N ALA A 246 6.09 11.13 6.11
CA ALA A 246 5.45 10.58 4.91
C ALA A 246 4.20 9.72 5.22
N GLN A 247 4.26 8.90 6.30
CA GLN A 247 3.13 8.14 6.84
C GLN A 247 1.99 9.05 7.31
N ASN A 248 2.32 10.28 7.72
CA ASN A 248 1.37 11.31 8.18
C ASN A 248 1.08 12.36 7.09
N ASP A 249 1.24 11.99 5.83
CA ASP A 249 0.92 12.83 4.68
C ASP A 249 1.72 14.12 4.51
N ALA A 250 2.71 14.36 5.36
CA ALA A 250 3.50 15.59 5.37
C ALA A 250 4.64 15.61 4.33
N LEU A 251 5.13 14.44 3.92
CA LEU A 251 6.16 14.30 2.90
C LEU A 251 5.76 13.29 1.81
N GLU A 252 6.35 13.46 0.63
CA GLU A 252 6.37 12.47 -0.43
C GLU A 252 7.79 12.24 -0.95
N TRP A 253 8.10 11.00 -1.31
CA TRP A 253 9.32 10.68 -2.06
C TRP A 253 9.04 10.82 -3.55
N ARG A 254 9.78 11.66 -4.26
CA ARG A 254 9.63 11.88 -5.70
C ARG A 254 10.94 12.35 -6.32
N ASP A 255 11.29 11.82 -7.49
CA ASP A 255 12.50 12.21 -8.23
C ASP A 255 13.81 12.06 -7.41
N ASN A 256 13.90 11.03 -6.57
CA ASN A 256 15.01 10.80 -5.63
C ASN A 256 15.19 11.86 -4.54
N ALA A 257 14.11 12.59 -4.20
CA ALA A 257 14.10 13.57 -3.12
C ALA A 257 12.81 13.47 -2.29
N TRP A 258 12.92 13.81 -1.01
CA TRP A 258 11.79 14.08 -0.13
C TRP A 258 11.28 15.49 -0.39
N ARG A 259 9.98 15.61 -0.67
CA ARG A 259 9.30 16.88 -0.92
C ARG A 259 8.20 17.08 0.12
N ILE A 260 8.04 18.32 0.56
CA ILE A 260 6.93 18.71 1.41
C ILE A 260 5.61 18.63 0.62
N THR A 261 4.54 18.26 1.31
CA THR A 261 3.17 18.34 0.80
C THR A 261 2.46 19.58 1.36
N ASP A 262 1.22 19.82 0.97
CA ASP A 262 0.38 20.85 1.58
C ASP A 262 0.17 20.58 3.08
N ILE A 263 -0.09 19.31 3.44
CA ILE A 263 -0.21 18.86 4.84
C ILE A 263 1.09 19.07 5.61
N GLY A 264 2.25 18.87 4.97
CA GLY A 264 3.54 19.11 5.62
C GLY A 264 3.81 20.59 5.86
N SER A 265 3.37 21.44 4.94
CA SER A 265 3.45 22.90 5.09
C SER A 265 2.61 23.36 6.27
N GLU A 266 1.38 22.85 6.39
CA GLU A 266 0.54 23.03 7.58
C GLU A 266 1.18 22.49 8.87
N GLY A 267 2.00 21.45 8.76
CA GLY A 267 2.80 20.92 9.85
C GLY A 267 3.71 21.96 10.49
N LEU A 268 4.30 22.86 9.72
CA LEU A 268 5.16 23.93 10.25
C LEU A 268 4.37 24.91 11.13
N ASP A 269 3.13 25.21 10.75
CA ASP A 269 2.22 26.04 11.55
C ASP A 269 1.83 25.32 12.86
N ILE A 270 1.52 24.02 12.78
CA ILE A 270 1.22 23.20 13.97
C ILE A 270 2.39 23.22 14.96
N ILE A 271 3.62 23.03 14.48
CA ILE A 271 4.80 23.05 15.38
C ILE A 271 4.94 24.44 16.02
N ALA A 272 4.75 25.53 15.27
CA ALA A 272 4.80 26.88 15.82
C ALA A 272 3.73 27.13 16.90
N GLU A 273 2.51 26.64 16.69
CA GLU A 273 1.42 26.70 17.69
C GLU A 273 1.79 25.94 18.97
N LEU A 274 2.30 24.71 18.84
CA LEU A 274 2.68 23.85 19.97
C LEU A 274 3.87 24.43 20.76
N ASP A 275 4.87 24.98 20.06
CA ASP A 275 6.05 25.60 20.71
C ASP A 275 5.64 26.87 21.48
N ALA A 276 4.70 27.65 20.95
CA ALA A 276 4.17 28.83 21.63
C ALA A 276 3.33 28.48 22.87
N ALA A 277 2.57 27.38 22.82
CA ALA A 277 1.78 26.91 23.96
C ALA A 277 2.69 26.45 25.11
N GLU A 278 3.74 25.68 24.83
CA GLU A 278 4.70 25.21 25.85
C GLU A 278 5.43 26.37 26.54
N GLN A 279 5.83 27.41 25.78
CA GLN A 279 6.46 28.62 26.34
C GLN A 279 5.51 29.47 27.21
N ALA A 280 4.19 29.28 27.10
CA ALA A 280 3.22 29.99 27.91
C ALA A 280 2.91 29.26 29.23
N ASP A 281 3.21 27.97 29.32
CA ASP A 281 3.00 27.12 30.49
C ASP A 281 4.24 27.03 31.41
N ASP A 282 5.41 27.47 30.93
CA ASP A 282 6.68 27.64 31.68
C ASP A 282 6.81 29.02 32.37
#